data_AF-A0A937DRL7-F1
#
_entry.id   AF-A0A937DRL7-F1
#
_cell.length_a   1.000
_cell.length_b   1.000
_cell.length_c   1.000
_cell.angle_alpha   90.00
_cell.angle_beta   90.00
_cell.angle_gamma   90.00
#
_symmetry.space_group_name_H-M   'P 1'
#
loop_
_entity.id
_entity.type
_entity.pdbx_description
1 polymer ?
#
loop_
_entity_poly.entity_id
_entity_poly.type
_entity_poly.pdbx_seq_one_letter_code
_entity_poly.pdbx_strand_id
1 'polypeptide(L)'
;MLKRGKEEIIYLLNKAIEKFQQETGQEIVQNTNRKNYEALAIALSNISNQLPFTAEKLGHQPYETDPSSGNQQYPFRKYDITGGQIKDALTGLVANPRSFLVDTCYIYVYGMGRQAFEAQPVDSFLVATADIVHTQKDSLSLLQENHQLRQKLAATEQSIRPNRKKAYGRLMIFVLLILIVAFSLGLVFYSKYQTLEKELYTLKTDFNLIPYRVTAEERAKLEGIWICYTGSPQARISDSNRYHKVVANLIEIIYKDGYFLYTRYGASFNHIGYIQFEAPGLLSIHSRIKNQNGRVESPRHSLMSLDSTGTYLSAISASWNFDVGSRNRIIGIREAYQKLGDSGQLEEIINSVENASCQCKIIKWHRSDHSERTYFLKNLSLEALHDSSLLQLIDEKSILSKNPADKLIIEKTPSLKKGE
;
A
#
# COMPACT_ATOMS: atom_id res chain seq x y z
N MET A 1 -48.01 2.77 -31.33
CA MET A 1 -46.75 3.50 -31.59
C MET A 1 -45.98 3.59 -30.28
N LEU A 2 -44.69 3.26 -30.27
CA LEU A 2 -43.89 3.33 -29.04
C LEU A 2 -43.64 4.78 -28.61
N LYS A 3 -43.50 5.01 -27.30
CA LYS A 3 -42.93 6.25 -26.75
C LYS A 3 -41.54 6.48 -27.37
N ARG A 4 -41.14 7.74 -27.54
CA ARG A 4 -39.87 8.12 -28.16
C ARG A 4 -39.11 9.13 -27.31
N GLY A 5 -37.79 9.12 -27.43
CA GLY A 5 -36.93 10.14 -26.82
C GLY A 5 -36.75 9.92 -25.32
N LYS A 6 -36.84 11.01 -24.55
CA LYS A 6 -36.51 11.05 -23.11
C LYS A 6 -37.30 10.03 -22.26
N GLU A 7 -38.60 9.92 -22.45
CA GLU A 7 -39.44 9.01 -21.65
C GLU A 7 -39.11 7.53 -21.90
N GLU A 8 -38.81 7.20 -23.15
CA GLU A 8 -38.47 5.83 -23.58
C GLU A 8 -37.15 5.38 -22.92
N ILE A 9 -36.09 6.18 -23.05
CA ILE A 9 -34.77 5.78 -22.54
C ILE A 9 -34.69 5.78 -21.02
N ILE A 10 -35.38 6.71 -20.33
CA ILE A 10 -35.41 6.73 -18.85
C ILE A 10 -36.09 5.46 -18.33
N TYR A 11 -37.20 5.05 -18.96
CA TYR A 11 -37.89 3.83 -18.57
C TYR A 11 -37.01 2.59 -18.77
N LEU A 12 -36.42 2.47 -19.96
CA LEU A 12 -35.58 1.33 -20.32
C LEU A 12 -34.32 1.21 -19.45
N LEU A 13 -33.67 2.33 -19.11
CA LEU A 13 -32.49 2.32 -18.25
C LEU A 13 -32.83 1.94 -16.81
N ASN A 14 -33.99 2.35 -16.29
CA ASN A 14 -34.45 1.90 -14.97
C ASN A 14 -34.70 0.38 -14.97
N LYS A 15 -35.31 -0.16 -16.03
CA LYS A 15 -35.49 -1.61 -16.18
C LYS A 15 -34.16 -2.36 -16.34
N ALA A 16 -33.22 -1.80 -17.07
CA ALA A 16 -31.87 -2.35 -17.19
C ALA A 16 -31.14 -2.38 -15.84
N ILE A 17 -31.27 -1.32 -15.02
CA ILE A 17 -30.71 -1.28 -13.67
C ILE A 17 -31.34 -2.35 -12.78
N GLU A 18 -32.68 -2.43 -12.75
CA GLU A 18 -33.40 -3.45 -11.98
C GLU A 18 -32.94 -4.86 -12.34
N LYS A 19 -32.86 -5.16 -13.64
CA LYS A 19 -32.40 -6.45 -14.14
C LYS A 19 -30.94 -6.74 -13.76
N PHE A 20 -30.05 -5.78 -13.97
CA PHE A 20 -28.63 -5.94 -13.65
C PHE A 20 -28.40 -6.17 -12.15
N GLN A 21 -29.09 -5.43 -11.28
CA GLN A 21 -29.01 -5.59 -9.84
C GLN A 21 -29.50 -6.98 -9.40
N GLN A 22 -30.58 -7.48 -10.02
CA GLN A 22 -31.10 -8.83 -9.75
C GLN A 22 -30.14 -9.94 -10.22
N GLU A 23 -29.54 -9.80 -11.40
CA GLU A 23 -28.66 -10.82 -11.99
C GLU A 23 -27.28 -10.88 -11.33
N THR A 24 -26.73 -9.73 -10.94
CA THR A 24 -25.34 -9.64 -10.45
C THR A 24 -25.24 -9.46 -8.93
N GLY A 25 -26.34 -9.07 -8.26
CA GLY A 25 -26.33 -8.67 -6.85
C GLY A 25 -25.61 -7.34 -6.57
N GLN A 26 -25.14 -6.62 -7.61
CA GLN A 26 -24.44 -5.35 -7.45
C GLN A 26 -25.43 -4.18 -7.46
N GLU A 27 -25.46 -3.40 -6.37
CA GLU A 27 -26.32 -2.23 -6.27
C GLU A 27 -25.78 -1.03 -7.06
N ILE A 28 -26.53 -0.60 -8.07
CA ILE A 28 -26.31 0.68 -8.77
C ILE A 28 -26.98 1.83 -8.02
N VAL A 29 -26.19 2.64 -7.33
CA VAL A 29 -26.67 3.85 -6.64
C VAL A 29 -26.87 4.98 -7.66
N GLN A 30 -28.13 5.28 -7.97
CA GLN A 30 -28.52 6.29 -8.97
C GLN A 30 -28.31 7.73 -8.47
N ASN A 31 -27.09 8.24 -8.53
CA ASN A 31 -26.74 9.63 -8.21
C ASN A 31 -25.94 10.29 -9.35
N THR A 32 -25.33 11.45 -9.09
CA THR A 32 -24.59 12.22 -10.11
C THR A 32 -23.18 11.66 -10.39
N ASN A 33 -22.70 10.64 -9.68
CA ASN A 33 -21.39 10.04 -9.88
C ASN A 33 -21.41 9.03 -11.03
N ARG A 34 -20.70 9.35 -12.12
CA ARG A 34 -20.59 8.50 -13.32
C ARG A 34 -20.02 7.10 -13.06
N LYS A 35 -19.19 6.93 -12.02
CA LYS A 35 -18.59 5.62 -11.68
C LYS A 35 -19.63 4.60 -11.23
N ASN A 36 -20.73 5.06 -10.62
CA ASN A 36 -21.77 4.17 -10.11
C ASN A 36 -22.48 3.37 -11.23
N TYR A 37 -22.41 3.87 -12.47
CA TYR A 37 -23.05 3.25 -13.63
C TYR A 37 -22.06 2.47 -14.49
N GLU A 38 -20.78 2.44 -14.12
CA GLU A 38 -19.70 1.90 -14.97
C GLU A 38 -19.84 0.40 -15.21
N ALA A 39 -20.24 -0.37 -14.20
CA ALA A 39 -20.46 -1.82 -14.33
C ALA A 39 -21.60 -2.14 -15.32
N LEU A 40 -22.72 -1.43 -15.22
CA LEU A 40 -23.81 -1.54 -16.20
C LEU A 40 -23.37 -1.06 -17.58
N ALA A 41 -22.58 0.01 -17.64
CA ALA A 41 -22.06 0.55 -18.89
C ALA A 41 -21.19 -0.47 -19.64
N ILE A 42 -20.35 -1.23 -18.93
CA ILE A 42 -19.56 -2.33 -19.50
C ILE A 42 -20.47 -3.46 -20.01
N ALA A 43 -21.48 -3.86 -19.23
CA ALA A 43 -22.42 -4.91 -19.63
C ALA A 43 -23.19 -4.52 -20.90
N LEU A 44 -23.73 -3.30 -20.95
CA LEU A 44 -24.39 -2.78 -22.14
C LEU A 44 -23.41 -2.60 -23.30
N SER A 45 -22.17 -2.20 -23.04
CA SER A 45 -21.12 -2.07 -24.07
C SER A 45 -20.79 -3.39 -24.76
N ASN A 46 -20.81 -4.49 -24.01
CA ASN A 46 -20.56 -5.81 -24.60
C ASN A 46 -21.68 -6.23 -25.58
N ILE A 47 -22.91 -5.77 -25.35
CA ILE A 47 -24.04 -5.99 -26.25
C ILE A 47 -24.00 -5.00 -27.42
N SER A 48 -23.76 -3.72 -27.16
CA SER A 48 -23.78 -2.66 -28.17
C SER A 48 -22.72 -2.86 -29.25
N ASN A 49 -21.53 -3.38 -28.90
CA ASN A 49 -20.49 -3.70 -29.89
C ASN A 49 -20.79 -4.94 -30.74
N GLN A 50 -21.83 -5.72 -30.41
CA GLN A 50 -22.31 -6.84 -31.23
C GLN A 50 -23.46 -6.44 -32.17
N LEU A 51 -23.97 -5.20 -32.07
CA LEU A 51 -25.06 -4.71 -32.91
C LEU A 51 -24.76 -4.80 -34.42
N PRO A 52 -23.55 -4.53 -34.93
CA PRO A 52 -23.27 -4.69 -36.36
C PRO A 52 -23.54 -6.09 -36.92
N PHE A 53 -23.57 -7.12 -36.07
CA PHE A 53 -23.70 -8.52 -36.48
C PHE A 53 -25.03 -9.17 -36.07
N THR A 54 -25.91 -8.44 -35.37
CA THR A 54 -27.10 -9.03 -34.72
C THR A 54 -28.43 -8.44 -35.19
N ALA A 55 -28.41 -7.50 -36.15
CA ALA A 55 -29.60 -6.80 -36.65
C ALA A 55 -30.73 -7.73 -37.12
N GLU A 56 -30.44 -8.71 -37.98
CA GLU A 56 -31.46 -9.65 -38.48
C GLU A 56 -31.97 -10.60 -37.39
N LYS A 57 -31.08 -11.03 -36.50
CA LYS A 57 -31.40 -12.02 -35.44
C LYS A 57 -32.25 -11.41 -34.32
N LEU A 58 -31.94 -10.18 -33.92
CA LEU A 58 -32.56 -9.54 -32.76
C LEU A 58 -33.59 -8.48 -33.16
N GLY A 59 -33.67 -8.07 -34.43
CA GLY A 59 -34.68 -7.14 -34.92
C GLY A 59 -34.47 -5.71 -34.42
N HIS A 60 -33.31 -5.14 -34.75
CA HIS A 60 -33.00 -3.72 -34.59
C HIS A 60 -32.42 -3.15 -35.88
N GLN A 61 -32.21 -1.83 -35.91
CA GLN A 61 -31.65 -1.17 -37.09
C GLN A 61 -30.21 -1.67 -37.39
N PRO A 62 -29.77 -1.70 -38.66
CA PRO A 62 -28.42 -2.11 -39.01
C PRO A 62 -27.39 -1.07 -38.54
N TYR A 63 -26.25 -1.55 -38.03
CA TYR A 63 -25.12 -0.72 -37.61
C TYR A 63 -23.87 -1.10 -38.40
N GLU A 64 -23.06 -0.12 -38.75
CA GLU A 64 -21.82 -0.34 -39.51
C GLU A 64 -20.75 -1.02 -38.67
N THR A 65 -20.07 -2.01 -39.25
CA THR A 65 -18.89 -2.64 -38.65
C THR A 65 -17.75 -1.65 -38.46
N ASP A 66 -16.99 -1.79 -37.37
CA ASP A 66 -15.78 -1.01 -37.12
C ASP A 66 -14.54 -1.76 -37.65
N PRO A 67 -13.83 -1.24 -38.66
CA PRO A 67 -12.63 -1.85 -39.21
C PRO A 67 -11.47 -1.96 -38.21
N SER A 68 -11.50 -1.19 -37.12
CA SER A 68 -10.42 -1.05 -36.13
C SER A 68 -10.63 -1.85 -34.83
N SER A 69 -11.71 -2.64 -34.76
CA SER A 69 -12.23 -3.26 -33.53
C SER A 69 -11.35 -4.33 -32.88
N GLY A 70 -10.38 -4.91 -33.59
CA GLY A 70 -9.59 -6.06 -33.10
C GLY A 70 -8.65 -5.77 -31.91
N ASN A 71 -8.22 -4.50 -31.72
CA ASN A 71 -7.19 -4.14 -30.72
C ASN A 71 -7.68 -3.13 -29.65
N GLN A 72 -8.95 -2.73 -29.66
CA GLN A 72 -9.46 -1.71 -28.74
C GLN A 72 -10.16 -2.35 -27.53
N GLN A 73 -9.75 -1.95 -26.33
CA GLN A 73 -10.43 -2.31 -25.08
C GLN A 73 -11.43 -1.22 -24.68
N TYR A 74 -12.42 -1.59 -23.86
CA TYR A 74 -13.33 -0.61 -23.25
C TYR A 74 -12.53 0.49 -22.52
N PRO A 75 -12.89 1.77 -22.63
CA PRO A 75 -14.08 2.34 -23.28
C PRO A 75 -13.82 2.92 -24.69
N PHE A 76 -12.90 2.33 -25.47
CA PHE A 76 -12.44 2.92 -26.73
C PHE A 76 -13.05 2.29 -28.00
N ARG A 77 -13.96 1.31 -27.89
CA ARG A 77 -14.61 0.68 -29.05
C ARG A 77 -15.74 1.59 -29.57
N LYS A 78 -16.01 1.57 -30.88
CA LYS A 78 -16.97 2.46 -31.56
C LYS A 78 -18.35 2.56 -30.87
N TYR A 79 -18.87 1.46 -30.33
CA TYR A 79 -20.19 1.41 -29.70
C TYR A 79 -20.16 1.32 -28.18
N ASP A 80 -19.03 1.60 -27.53
CA ASP A 80 -18.99 1.61 -26.06
C ASP A 80 -19.94 2.65 -25.47
N ILE A 81 -20.71 2.20 -24.49
CA ILE A 81 -21.60 2.99 -23.64
C ILE A 81 -20.83 3.30 -22.36
N THR A 82 -20.72 4.58 -22.01
CA THR A 82 -20.02 5.03 -20.80
C THR A 82 -21.00 5.30 -19.66
N GLY A 83 -20.54 5.17 -18.41
CA GLY A 83 -21.35 5.50 -17.23
C GLY A 83 -21.85 6.96 -17.22
N GLY A 84 -21.13 7.88 -17.89
CA GLY A 84 -21.58 9.25 -18.11
C GLY A 84 -22.84 9.32 -18.97
N GLN A 85 -22.89 8.58 -20.08
CA GLN A 85 -24.05 8.55 -20.98
C GLN A 85 -25.29 7.98 -20.30
N ILE A 86 -25.13 6.94 -19.46
CA ILE A 86 -26.24 6.37 -18.67
C ILE A 86 -26.78 7.40 -17.67
N LYS A 87 -25.88 8.05 -16.91
CA LYS A 87 -26.23 9.08 -15.94
C LYS A 87 -26.95 10.28 -16.59
N ASP A 88 -26.44 10.78 -17.71
CA ASP A 88 -27.03 11.93 -18.41
C ASP A 88 -28.42 11.60 -19.01
N ALA A 89 -28.61 10.36 -19.47
CA ALA A 89 -29.91 9.89 -19.95
C ALA A 89 -30.93 9.74 -18.80
N LEU A 90 -30.54 9.12 -17.67
CA LEU A 90 -31.42 8.94 -16.50
C LEU A 90 -31.83 10.26 -15.83
N THR A 91 -30.92 11.22 -15.76
CA THR A 91 -31.22 12.57 -15.25
C THR A 91 -32.04 13.41 -16.23
N GLY A 92 -32.32 12.86 -17.42
CA GLY A 92 -33.18 13.50 -18.41
C GLY A 92 -32.53 14.69 -19.12
N LEU A 93 -31.20 14.77 -19.13
CA LEU A 93 -30.42 15.79 -19.84
C LEU A 93 -30.30 15.48 -21.34
N VAL A 94 -30.57 14.23 -21.74
CA VAL A 94 -30.52 13.79 -23.14
C VAL A 94 -31.94 13.75 -23.72
N ALA A 95 -32.27 14.73 -24.56
CA ALA A 95 -33.57 14.77 -25.25
C ALA A 95 -33.70 13.69 -26.34
N ASN A 96 -32.61 13.43 -27.07
CA ASN A 96 -32.54 12.45 -28.15
C ASN A 96 -31.42 11.43 -27.86
N PRO A 97 -31.73 10.30 -27.21
CA PRO A 97 -30.73 9.28 -26.90
C PRO A 97 -30.16 8.66 -28.18
N ARG A 98 -28.88 8.28 -28.14
CA ARG A 98 -28.24 7.61 -29.27
C ARG A 98 -28.96 6.29 -29.56
N SER A 99 -29.18 6.01 -30.83
CA SER A 99 -30.02 4.89 -31.23
C SER A 99 -29.48 3.53 -30.75
N PHE A 100 -28.15 3.34 -30.78
CA PHE A 100 -27.52 2.11 -30.27
C PHE A 100 -27.73 1.91 -28.78
N LEU A 101 -27.82 2.98 -27.98
CA LEU A 101 -28.09 2.87 -26.54
C LEU A 101 -29.52 2.36 -26.31
N VAL A 102 -30.49 2.87 -27.07
CA VAL A 102 -31.89 2.45 -26.97
C VAL A 102 -32.03 0.97 -27.37
N ASP A 103 -31.49 0.58 -28.52
CA ASP A 103 -31.54 -0.82 -28.98
C ASP A 103 -30.82 -1.77 -28.02
N THR A 104 -29.68 -1.37 -27.48
CA THR A 104 -28.96 -2.16 -26.46
C THR A 104 -29.80 -2.38 -25.20
N CYS A 105 -30.55 -1.37 -24.75
CA CYS A 105 -31.42 -1.52 -23.58
C CYS A 105 -32.60 -2.44 -23.86
N TYR A 106 -33.22 -2.36 -25.04
CA TYR A 106 -34.25 -3.32 -25.44
C TYR A 106 -33.72 -4.76 -25.47
N ILE A 107 -32.53 -4.98 -26.05
CA ILE A 107 -31.90 -6.30 -26.11
C ILE A 107 -31.56 -6.80 -24.72
N TYR A 108 -31.01 -5.96 -23.85
CA TYR A 108 -30.64 -6.37 -22.51
C TYR A 108 -31.85 -6.72 -21.66
N VAL A 109 -32.92 -5.90 -21.69
CA VAL A 109 -34.11 -6.11 -20.87
C VAL A 109 -34.98 -7.24 -21.42
N TYR A 110 -35.29 -7.22 -22.73
CA TYR A 110 -36.31 -8.07 -23.35
C TYR A 110 -35.75 -9.14 -24.31
N GLY A 111 -34.44 -9.15 -24.57
CA GLY A 111 -33.81 -10.13 -25.47
C GLY A 111 -34.06 -9.87 -26.96
N MET A 112 -34.64 -8.73 -27.32
CA MET A 112 -34.95 -8.33 -28.69
C MET A 112 -34.71 -6.84 -28.89
N GLY A 113 -34.45 -6.43 -30.13
CA GLY A 113 -34.26 -5.05 -30.54
C GLY A 113 -35.56 -4.25 -30.61
N ARG A 114 -35.44 -2.91 -30.71
CA ARG A 114 -36.59 -2.00 -30.67
C ARG A 114 -37.61 -2.25 -31.78
N GLN A 115 -37.16 -2.65 -32.99
CA GLN A 115 -38.07 -2.88 -34.12
C GLN A 115 -38.87 -4.17 -33.95
N ALA A 116 -38.24 -5.25 -33.45
CA ALA A 116 -38.94 -6.48 -33.09
C ALA A 116 -39.93 -6.24 -31.94
N PHE A 117 -39.53 -5.45 -30.93
CA PHE A 117 -40.41 -5.09 -29.82
C PHE A 117 -41.63 -4.26 -30.29
N GLU A 118 -41.47 -3.38 -31.28
CA GLU A 118 -42.59 -2.61 -31.85
C GLU A 118 -43.61 -3.52 -32.56
N ALA A 119 -43.15 -4.62 -33.18
CA ALA A 119 -44.03 -5.60 -33.82
C ALA A 119 -44.77 -6.49 -32.81
N GLN A 120 -44.18 -6.76 -31.65
CA GLN A 120 -44.75 -7.59 -30.58
C GLN A 120 -44.45 -6.97 -29.20
N PRO A 121 -45.21 -5.94 -28.77
CA PRO A 121 -44.91 -5.23 -27.52
C PRO A 121 -45.24 -6.11 -26.32
N VAL A 122 -44.21 -6.43 -25.54
CA VAL A 122 -44.33 -7.22 -24.30
C VAL A 122 -44.69 -6.33 -23.09
N ASP A 123 -44.42 -5.03 -23.18
CA ASP A 123 -44.70 -4.04 -22.13
C ASP A 123 -45.59 -2.91 -22.64
N SER A 124 -46.80 -2.81 -22.07
CA SER A 124 -47.80 -1.80 -22.39
C SER A 124 -47.39 -0.37 -21.99
N PHE A 125 -46.46 -0.19 -21.05
CA PHE A 125 -46.04 1.13 -20.58
C PHE A 125 -45.24 1.91 -21.64
N LEU A 126 -44.64 1.19 -22.59
CA LEU A 126 -43.90 1.76 -23.72
C LEU A 126 -44.79 2.09 -24.92
N VAL A 127 -46.09 1.80 -24.88
CA VAL A 127 -47.07 2.14 -25.93
C VAL A 127 -47.72 3.48 -25.62
N ALA A 128 -47.71 4.42 -26.58
CA ALA A 128 -48.38 5.71 -26.42
C ALA A 128 -49.91 5.57 -26.63
N THR A 129 -50.71 5.91 -25.62
CA THR A 129 -52.17 6.09 -25.76
C THR A 129 -52.49 7.55 -26.07
N ALA A 130 -53.19 7.79 -27.19
CA ALA A 130 -53.64 9.10 -27.62
C ALA A 130 -54.96 9.50 -26.93
N ASP A 131 -55.01 10.76 -26.49
CA ASP A 131 -56.17 11.61 -26.21
C ASP A 131 -57.17 11.23 -25.09
N ILE A 132 -57.18 12.04 -24.02
CA ILE A 132 -58.43 12.41 -23.34
C ILE A 132 -58.57 13.93 -23.39
N VAL A 133 -59.32 14.35 -24.40
CA VAL A 133 -59.95 15.67 -24.53
C VAL A 133 -60.91 15.86 -23.36
N HIS A 134 -60.73 16.96 -22.62
CA HIS A 134 -61.64 17.41 -21.56
C HIS A 134 -63.06 17.61 -22.11
N THR A 135 -63.97 16.71 -21.77
CA THR A 135 -65.41 17.00 -21.78
C THR A 135 -65.73 17.78 -20.51
N GLN A 136 -66.19 19.02 -20.69
CA GLN A 136 -66.54 19.96 -19.64
C GLN A 136 -67.76 19.42 -18.86
N LYS A 137 -67.54 18.89 -17.65
CA LYS A 137 -68.62 18.62 -16.69
C LYS A 137 -69.31 19.95 -16.34
N ASP A 138 -70.63 19.91 -16.28
CA ASP A 138 -71.52 21.03 -15.99
C ASP A 138 -71.04 21.81 -14.75
N SER A 139 -70.87 23.12 -14.88
CA SER A 139 -70.17 23.98 -13.91
C SER A 139 -70.80 23.95 -12.51
N LEU A 140 -72.09 23.63 -12.44
CA LEU A 140 -72.85 23.47 -11.21
C LEU A 140 -72.42 22.23 -10.42
N SER A 141 -72.15 21.10 -11.08
CA SER A 141 -71.73 19.87 -10.40
C SER A 141 -70.30 20.00 -9.84
N LEU A 142 -69.42 20.70 -10.57
CA LEU A 142 -68.06 20.99 -10.15
C LEU A 142 -68.01 21.91 -8.92
N LEU A 143 -68.94 22.87 -8.81
CA LEU A 143 -69.05 23.76 -7.64
C LEU A 143 -69.50 22.98 -6.40
N GLN A 144 -70.49 22.10 -6.55
CA GLN A 144 -71.02 21.30 -5.45
C GLN A 144 -69.99 20.29 -4.93
N GLU A 145 -69.25 19.65 -5.83
CA GLU A 145 -68.15 18.73 -5.50
C GLU A 145 -66.98 19.47 -4.84
N ASN A 146 -66.62 20.67 -5.33
CA ASN A 146 -65.62 21.52 -4.67
C ASN A 146 -66.02 21.94 -3.25
N HIS A 147 -67.30 22.23 -3.02
CA HIS A 147 -67.77 22.60 -1.69
C HIS A 147 -67.69 21.41 -0.71
N GLN A 148 -68.11 20.23 -1.15
CA GLN A 148 -67.98 19.00 -0.34
C GLN A 148 -66.52 18.63 -0.09
N LEU A 149 -65.65 18.78 -1.09
CA LEU A 149 -64.21 18.55 -0.94
C LEU A 149 -63.59 19.55 0.03
N ARG A 150 -63.96 20.82 -0.01
CA ARG A 150 -63.50 21.84 0.97
C ARG A 150 -63.94 21.51 2.39
N GLN A 151 -65.16 21.01 2.59
CA GLN A 151 -65.63 20.59 3.91
C GLN A 151 -64.90 19.34 4.42
N LYS A 152 -64.69 18.33 3.55
CA LYS A 152 -63.89 17.15 3.89
C LYS A 152 -62.43 17.50 4.18
N LEU A 153 -61.85 18.43 3.41
CA LEU A 153 -60.50 18.94 3.62
C LEU A 153 -60.40 19.64 4.97
N ALA A 154 -61.34 20.55 5.29
CA ALA A 154 -61.36 21.27 6.57
C ALA A 154 -61.47 20.31 7.77
N ALA A 155 -62.38 19.32 7.69
CA ALA A 155 -62.53 18.31 8.73
C ALA A 155 -61.28 17.42 8.89
N THR A 156 -60.61 17.10 7.79
CA THR A 156 -59.38 16.29 7.77
C THR A 156 -58.18 17.08 8.30
N GLU A 157 -58.06 18.37 7.95
CA GLU A 157 -57.01 19.24 8.48
C GLU A 157 -57.13 19.43 10.00
N GLN A 158 -58.36 19.55 10.51
CA GLN A 158 -58.61 19.75 11.94
C GLN A 158 -58.27 18.51 12.77
N SER A 159 -58.41 17.29 12.22
CA SER A 159 -58.02 16.05 12.90
C SER A 159 -56.49 15.78 12.87
N ILE A 160 -55.79 16.26 11.83
CA ILE A 160 -54.34 16.05 11.66
C ILE A 160 -53.49 17.02 12.51
N ARG A 161 -53.94 18.27 12.69
CA ARG A 161 -53.19 19.32 13.43
C ARG A 161 -52.80 18.96 14.88
N PRO A 162 -53.68 18.42 15.75
CA PRO A 162 -53.29 18.05 17.12
C PRO A 162 -52.33 16.84 17.17
N ASN A 163 -52.46 15.91 16.21
CA ASN A 163 -51.61 14.73 16.12
C ASN A 163 -50.20 15.07 15.61
N ARG A 164 -50.07 16.02 14.68
CA ARG A 164 -48.75 16.52 14.21
C ARG A 164 -47.93 17.14 15.34
N LYS A 165 -48.50 18.03 16.16
CA LYS A 165 -47.73 18.69 17.26
C LYS A 165 -47.22 17.68 18.30
N LYS A 166 -48.01 16.66 18.65
CA LYS A 166 -47.59 15.58 19.56
C LYS A 166 -46.53 14.66 18.92
N ALA A 167 -46.65 14.38 17.62
CA ALA A 167 -45.65 13.60 16.88
C ALA A 167 -44.30 14.34 16.74
N TYR A 168 -44.31 15.64 16.45
CA TYR A 168 -43.09 16.46 16.39
C TYR A 168 -42.41 16.58 17.76
N GLY A 169 -43.17 16.73 18.85
CA GLY A 169 -42.60 16.74 20.21
C GLY A 169 -41.90 15.42 20.56
N ARG A 170 -42.53 14.27 20.24
CA ARG A 170 -41.91 12.95 20.45
C ARG A 170 -40.69 12.73 19.56
N LEU A 171 -40.74 13.17 18.30
CA LEU A 171 -39.61 13.10 17.37
C LEU A 171 -38.42 13.93 17.88
N MET A 172 -38.66 15.15 18.38
CA MET A 172 -37.60 16.01 18.93
C MET A 172 -36.95 15.42 20.18
N ILE A 173 -37.74 14.78 21.06
CA ILE A 173 -37.20 14.06 22.23
C ILE A 173 -36.33 12.88 21.76
N PHE A 174 -36.77 12.15 20.73
CA PHE A 174 -36.02 11.02 20.18
C PHE A 174 -34.69 11.48 19.53
N VAL A 175 -34.71 12.59 18.78
CA VAL A 175 -33.50 13.20 18.21
C VAL A 175 -32.56 13.68 19.30
N LEU A 176 -33.07 14.32 20.36
CA LEU A 176 -32.26 14.75 21.50
C LEU A 176 -31.59 13.56 22.20
N LEU A 177 -32.32 12.47 22.40
CA LEU A 177 -31.77 11.24 22.98
C LEU A 177 -30.67 10.65 22.10
N ILE A 178 -30.86 10.60 20.78
CA ILE A 178 -29.82 10.14 19.84
C ILE A 178 -28.58 11.04 19.92
N LEU A 179 -28.74 12.36 19.99
CA LEU A 179 -27.62 13.29 20.12
C LEU A 179 -26.87 13.11 21.43
N ILE A 180 -27.58 12.89 22.55
CA ILE A 180 -26.96 12.61 23.86
C ILE A 180 -26.17 11.30 23.80
N VAL A 181 -26.75 10.25 23.21
CA VAL A 181 -26.07 8.96 23.03
C VAL A 181 -24.84 9.12 22.13
N ALA A 182 -24.96 9.80 20.99
CA ALA A 182 -23.83 10.07 20.10
C ALA A 182 -22.72 10.88 20.78
N PHE A 183 -23.08 11.88 21.60
CA PHE A 183 -22.13 12.68 22.36
C PHE A 183 -21.42 11.84 23.43
N SER A 184 -22.16 11.01 24.19
CA SER A 184 -21.58 10.10 25.18
C SER A 184 -20.63 9.08 24.54
N LEU A 185 -21.00 8.52 23.37
CA LEU A 185 -20.12 7.65 22.58
C LEU A 185 -18.87 8.40 22.11
N GLY A 186 -19.02 9.62 21.61
CA GLY A 186 -17.91 10.50 21.23
C GLY A 186 -16.93 10.74 22.37
N LEU A 187 -17.43 11.00 23.58
CA LEU A 187 -16.60 11.16 24.78
C LEU A 187 -15.84 9.88 25.13
N VAL A 188 -16.49 8.71 25.06
CA VAL A 188 -15.84 7.41 25.32
C VAL A 188 -14.77 7.09 24.27
N PHE A 189 -15.05 7.36 22.99
CA PHE A 189 -14.06 7.21 21.92
C PHE A 189 -12.88 8.16 22.11
N TYR A 190 -13.15 9.42 22.47
CA TYR A 190 -12.11 10.41 22.72
C TYR A 190 -11.23 10.04 23.91
N SER A 191 -11.83 9.61 25.04
CA SER A 191 -11.05 9.16 26.19
C SER A 191 -10.19 7.95 25.85
N LYS A 192 -10.74 6.98 25.11
CA LYS A 192 -9.98 5.80 24.65
C LYS A 192 -8.86 6.17 23.69
N TYR A 193 -9.10 7.12 22.78
CA TYR A 193 -8.08 7.64 21.87
C TYR A 193 -6.93 8.30 22.65
N GLN A 194 -7.22 9.15 23.63
CA GLN A 194 -6.18 9.74 24.47
C GLN A 194 -5.39 8.70 25.26
N THR A 195 -6.05 7.67 25.80
CA THR A 195 -5.36 6.56 26.47
C THR A 195 -4.42 5.84 25.50
N LEU A 196 -4.89 5.49 24.30
CA LEU A 196 -4.06 4.85 23.27
C LEU A 196 -2.88 5.74 22.83
N GLU A 197 -3.09 7.04 22.70
CA GLU A 197 -2.03 7.99 22.36
C GLU A 197 -0.97 8.06 23.47
N LYS A 198 -1.41 8.09 24.73
CA LYS A 198 -0.51 8.04 25.88
C LYS A 198 0.24 6.72 25.97
N GLU A 199 -0.44 5.58 25.79
CA GLU A 199 0.19 4.26 25.75
C GLU A 199 1.21 4.18 24.61
N LEU A 200 0.85 4.64 23.41
CA LEU A 200 1.76 4.68 22.27
C LEU A 200 2.96 5.59 22.54
N TYR A 201 2.75 6.74 23.17
CA TYR A 201 3.83 7.65 23.56
C TYR A 201 4.74 6.99 24.60
N THR A 202 4.19 6.39 25.66
CA THR A 202 4.94 5.65 26.67
C THR A 202 5.74 4.51 26.04
N LEU A 203 5.12 3.68 25.19
CA LEU A 203 5.83 2.63 24.45
C LEU A 203 6.96 3.20 23.59
N LYS A 204 6.71 4.32 22.91
CA LYS A 204 7.72 4.98 22.09
C LYS A 204 8.90 5.50 22.90
N THR A 205 8.66 6.01 24.10
CA THR A 205 9.70 6.51 25.00
C THR A 205 10.43 5.36 25.68
N ASP A 206 9.72 4.41 26.27
CA ASP A 206 10.28 3.29 27.04
C ASP A 206 11.17 2.38 26.19
N PHE A 207 10.77 2.13 24.95
CA PHE A 207 11.54 1.32 24.00
C PHE A 207 12.46 2.16 23.10
N ASN A 208 12.60 3.46 23.35
CA ASN A 208 13.36 4.41 22.52
C ASN A 208 13.03 4.29 21.00
N LEU A 209 11.74 4.05 20.68
CA LEU A 209 11.27 3.86 19.30
C LEU A 209 11.17 5.17 18.52
N ILE A 210 11.22 6.32 19.19
CA ILE A 210 11.41 7.61 18.53
C ILE A 210 12.93 7.80 18.42
N PRO A 211 13.52 7.54 17.25
CA PRO A 211 14.96 7.65 17.11
C PRO A 211 15.41 9.08 17.40
N TYR A 212 16.61 9.21 17.94
CA TYR A 212 17.31 10.49 18.03
C TYR A 212 17.19 11.24 16.70
N ARG A 213 16.90 12.54 16.77
CA ARG A 213 16.74 13.37 15.57
C ARG A 213 18.10 13.65 14.95
N VAL A 214 18.45 12.81 13.98
CA VAL A 214 19.72 12.89 13.24
C VAL A 214 19.86 14.24 12.52
N THR A 215 21.00 14.90 12.71
CA THR A 215 21.37 16.12 12.01
C THR A 215 21.83 15.85 10.59
N ALA A 216 21.84 16.86 9.71
CA ALA A 216 22.35 16.71 8.35
C ALA A 216 23.84 16.31 8.32
N GLU A 217 24.63 16.80 9.28
CA GLU A 217 26.05 16.48 9.42
C GLU A 217 26.24 15.01 9.84
N GLU A 218 25.53 14.55 10.86
CA GLU A 218 25.58 13.14 11.29
C GLU A 218 25.13 12.19 10.19
N ARG A 219 24.10 12.58 9.43
CA ARG A 219 23.67 11.83 8.24
C ARG A 219 24.79 11.74 7.21
N ALA A 220 25.41 12.86 6.85
CA ALA A 220 26.50 12.88 5.87
C ALA A 220 27.72 12.09 6.34
N LYS A 221 28.03 12.10 7.65
CA LYS A 221 29.11 11.30 8.23
C LYS A 221 28.85 9.80 8.08
N LEU A 222 27.63 9.33 8.35
CA LEU A 222 27.30 7.91 8.37
C LEU A 222 26.94 7.32 7.01
N GLU A 223 26.14 8.03 6.20
CA GLU A 223 25.64 7.56 4.90
C GLU A 223 26.80 7.33 3.92
N GLY A 224 26.75 6.23 3.16
CA GLY A 224 27.74 5.87 2.15
C GLY A 224 28.23 4.43 2.20
N ILE A 225 29.38 4.20 1.56
CA ILE A 225 30.02 2.89 1.43
C ILE A 225 31.17 2.77 2.42
N TRP A 226 31.18 1.65 3.15
CA TRP A 226 32.13 1.36 4.21
C TRP A 226 32.77 0.00 3.98
N ILE A 227 33.98 -0.19 4.50
CA ILE A 227 34.58 -1.51 4.68
C ILE A 227 34.67 -1.82 6.17
N CYS A 228 34.26 -3.02 6.53
CA CYS A 228 34.31 -3.53 7.89
C CYS A 228 35.20 -4.76 7.95
N TYR A 229 36.24 -4.65 8.77
CA TYR A 229 37.12 -5.72 9.13
C TYR A 229 36.65 -6.35 10.42
N THR A 230 36.51 -7.67 10.36
CA THR A 230 36.17 -8.52 11.48
C THR A 230 37.29 -9.52 11.64
N GLY A 231 37.73 -9.75 12.88
CA GLY A 231 38.41 -11.01 13.19
C GLY A 231 37.52 -12.15 12.71
N SER A 232 38.09 -13.29 12.36
CA SER A 232 37.34 -14.42 11.79
C SER A 232 36.99 -15.50 12.82
N PRO A 233 36.12 -15.24 13.83
CA PRO A 233 35.49 -16.32 14.57
C PRO A 233 34.18 -16.76 13.92
N GLN A 234 33.92 -16.42 12.64
CA GLN A 234 32.98 -17.18 11.81
C GLN A 234 33.56 -18.54 11.39
N ALA A 235 34.86 -18.77 11.63
CA ALA A 235 35.47 -20.06 11.44
C ALA A 235 35.14 -20.98 12.64
N ARG A 236 34.69 -22.19 12.28
CA ARG A 236 34.30 -23.29 13.17
C ARG A 236 35.31 -23.45 14.29
N ILE A 237 34.87 -23.86 15.49
CA ILE A 237 35.76 -24.19 16.62
C ILE A 237 36.85 -25.20 16.22
N SER A 238 36.60 -26.00 15.17
CA SER A 238 37.56 -26.92 14.58
C SER A 238 38.73 -26.27 13.81
N ASP A 239 38.67 -24.99 13.46
CA ASP A 239 39.77 -24.30 12.74
C ASP A 239 40.73 -23.65 13.77
N SER A 240 41.89 -24.26 13.96
CA SER A 240 42.92 -23.79 14.91
C SER A 240 43.45 -22.40 14.56
N ASN A 241 43.43 -22.01 13.29
CA ASN A 241 43.99 -20.75 12.81
C ASN A 241 42.92 -19.64 12.72
N ARG A 242 41.71 -19.87 13.24
CA ARG A 242 40.61 -18.90 13.17
C ARG A 242 40.92 -17.53 13.77
N TYR A 243 41.78 -17.50 14.80
CA TYR A 243 42.18 -16.27 15.48
C TYR A 243 43.17 -15.42 14.66
N HIS A 244 43.82 -16.02 13.67
CA HIS A 244 44.77 -15.36 12.76
C HIS A 244 44.13 -15.04 11.41
N LYS A 245 42.80 -15.07 11.32
CA LYS A 245 42.07 -14.78 10.10
C LYS A 245 41.23 -13.54 10.28
N VAL A 246 41.09 -12.79 9.18
CA VAL A 246 40.32 -11.56 9.10
C VAL A 246 39.41 -11.63 7.89
N VAL A 247 38.22 -11.04 8.02
CA VAL A 247 37.22 -10.96 6.95
C VAL A 247 36.91 -9.51 6.69
N ALA A 248 37.16 -9.07 5.46
CA ALA A 248 36.69 -7.81 4.96
C ALA A 248 35.24 -7.96 4.45
N ASN A 249 34.39 -7.02 4.81
CA ASN A 249 32.99 -6.97 4.41
C ASN A 249 32.70 -5.58 3.88
N LEU A 250 32.04 -5.50 2.73
CA LEU A 250 31.61 -4.22 2.19
C LEU A 250 30.23 -3.89 2.73
N ILE A 251 30.01 -2.64 3.11
CA ILE A 251 28.79 -2.18 3.75
C ILE A 251 28.25 -0.97 2.99
N GLU A 252 26.95 -0.99 2.79
CA GLU A 252 26.18 0.12 2.25
C GLU A 252 25.20 0.61 3.31
N ILE A 253 25.25 1.90 3.58
CA ILE A 253 24.39 2.58 4.55
C ILE A 253 23.64 3.67 3.82
N ILE A 254 22.30 3.57 3.81
CA ILE A 254 21.41 4.51 3.10
C ILE A 254 20.41 5.08 4.07
N TYR A 255 20.25 6.40 4.12
CA TYR A 255 19.25 7.03 4.96
C TYR A 255 17.83 6.85 4.40
N LYS A 256 16.90 6.45 5.26
CA LYS A 256 15.49 6.26 4.93
C LYS A 256 14.60 6.62 6.12
N ASP A 257 13.74 7.61 5.94
CA ASP A 257 12.62 7.91 6.85
C ASP A 257 12.99 7.99 8.36
N GLY A 258 14.16 8.54 8.70
CA GLY A 258 14.59 8.72 10.10
C GLY A 258 15.54 7.64 10.65
N TYR A 259 15.79 6.56 9.91
CA TYR A 259 16.80 5.54 10.22
C TYR A 259 17.69 5.28 9.02
N PHE A 260 18.68 4.40 9.16
CA PHE A 260 19.54 4.01 8.05
C PHE A 260 19.35 2.54 7.73
N LEU A 261 19.13 2.21 6.46
CA LEU A 261 19.22 0.85 5.98
C LEU A 261 20.68 0.41 6.00
N TYR A 262 20.91 -0.80 6.46
CA TYR A 262 22.23 -1.41 6.55
C TYR A 262 22.27 -2.68 5.71
N THR A 263 23.15 -2.70 4.72
CA THR A 263 23.44 -3.90 3.93
C THR A 263 24.92 -4.24 4.05
N ARG A 264 25.25 -5.44 4.49
CA ARG A 264 26.64 -5.93 4.58
C ARG A 264 26.83 -7.11 3.65
N TYR A 265 27.74 -6.96 2.70
CA TYR A 265 28.22 -8.01 1.82
C TYR A 265 29.39 -8.72 2.50
N GLY A 266 29.18 -9.98 2.88
CA GLY A 266 30.22 -10.83 3.46
C GLY A 266 30.65 -11.93 2.49
N ALA A 267 31.82 -12.51 2.71
CA ALA A 267 32.39 -13.54 1.83
C ALA A 267 31.42 -14.71 1.58
N SER A 268 30.77 -15.21 2.64
CA SER A 268 29.85 -16.35 2.55
C SER A 268 28.38 -15.95 2.47
N PHE A 269 27.95 -15.00 3.30
CA PHE A 269 26.55 -14.59 3.41
C PHE A 269 26.45 -13.07 3.62
N ASN A 270 25.31 -12.52 3.22
CA ASN A 270 25.03 -11.08 3.34
C ASN A 270 24.18 -10.84 4.60
N HIS A 271 24.36 -9.70 5.26
CA HIS A 271 23.46 -9.23 6.29
C HIS A 271 22.61 -8.07 5.78
N ILE A 272 21.41 -7.96 6.32
CA ILE A 272 20.53 -6.81 6.16
C ILE A 272 20.04 -6.34 7.53
N GLY A 273 19.70 -5.07 7.65
CA GLY A 273 19.18 -4.51 8.89
C GLY A 273 19.07 -2.99 8.85
N TYR A 274 19.24 -2.38 10.02
CA TYR A 274 19.15 -0.93 10.18
C TYR A 274 20.16 -0.40 11.20
N ILE A 275 20.49 0.89 11.08
CA ILE A 275 21.24 1.66 12.07
C ILE A 275 20.34 2.77 12.61
N GLN A 276 20.42 2.97 13.92
CA GLN A 276 19.82 4.12 14.59
C GLN A 276 20.84 4.83 15.46
N PHE A 277 20.67 6.14 15.61
CA PHE A 277 21.42 6.91 16.60
C PHE A 277 20.73 6.74 17.96
N GLU A 278 21.51 6.42 18.98
CA GLU A 278 21.04 6.36 20.38
C GLU A 278 21.28 7.70 21.09
N ALA A 279 22.33 8.42 20.68
CA ALA A 279 22.73 9.73 21.18
C ALA A 279 23.62 10.41 20.12
N PRO A 280 24.00 11.69 20.27
CA PRO A 280 24.95 12.32 19.36
C PRO A 280 26.22 11.48 19.20
N GLY A 281 26.55 11.12 17.96
CA GLY A 281 27.73 10.29 17.64
C GLY A 281 27.64 8.80 18.06
N LEU A 282 26.60 8.34 18.76
CA LEU A 282 26.46 6.95 19.24
C LEU A 282 25.44 6.17 18.41
N LEU A 283 25.83 5.02 17.88
CA LEU A 283 25.08 4.23 16.91
C LEU A 283 24.83 2.81 17.39
N SER A 284 23.58 2.35 17.25
CA SER A 284 23.20 0.93 17.32
C SER A 284 22.97 0.37 15.92
N ILE A 285 23.70 -0.70 15.58
CA ILE A 285 23.60 -1.41 14.31
C ILE A 285 22.91 -2.75 14.57
N HIS A 286 21.69 -2.89 14.07
CA HIS A 286 20.93 -4.13 14.12
C HIS A 286 21.01 -4.82 12.77
N SER A 287 21.47 -6.06 12.73
CA SER A 287 21.54 -6.83 11.49
C SER A 287 21.21 -8.29 11.68
N ARG A 288 20.90 -8.97 10.58
CA ARG A 288 20.62 -10.41 10.53
C ARG A 288 21.04 -10.95 9.17
N ILE A 289 21.16 -12.27 9.05
CA ILE A 289 21.43 -12.90 7.75
C ILE A 289 20.27 -12.59 6.79
N LYS A 290 20.62 -12.19 5.56
CA LYS A 290 19.68 -12.06 4.45
C LYS A 290 19.27 -13.45 3.98
N ASN A 291 17.99 -13.77 4.12
CA ASN A 291 17.39 -15.01 3.63
C ASN A 291 16.18 -14.71 2.75
N GLN A 292 15.68 -15.72 2.04
CA GLN A 292 14.55 -15.58 1.12
C GLN A 292 13.19 -15.61 1.82
N ASN A 293 13.10 -16.25 3.00
CA ASN A 293 11.85 -16.47 3.72
C ASN A 293 11.52 -15.35 4.72
N GLY A 294 12.37 -14.33 4.83
CA GLY A 294 12.18 -13.18 5.73
C GLY A 294 12.31 -13.51 7.22
N ARG A 295 12.66 -14.74 7.60
CA ARG A 295 12.80 -15.14 9.01
C ARG A 295 14.02 -14.46 9.64
N VAL A 296 13.98 -14.22 10.95
CA VAL A 296 15.18 -13.72 11.66
C VAL A 296 16.11 -14.90 11.88
N GLU A 297 17.28 -14.84 11.26
CA GLU A 297 18.35 -15.82 11.43
C GLU A 297 19.63 -15.12 11.85
N SER A 298 20.27 -15.66 12.89
CA SER A 298 21.53 -15.17 13.43
C SER A 298 21.53 -13.64 13.65
N PRO A 299 20.59 -13.12 14.48
CA PRO A 299 20.51 -11.70 14.76
C PRO A 299 21.79 -11.23 15.43
N ARG A 300 22.13 -9.98 15.15
CA ARG A 300 23.38 -9.37 15.53
C ARG A 300 23.12 -7.92 15.92
N HIS A 301 23.78 -7.48 16.97
CA HIS A 301 23.73 -6.11 17.45
C HIS A 301 25.14 -5.58 17.69
N SER A 302 25.43 -4.38 17.18
CA SER A 302 26.70 -3.70 17.37
C SER A 302 26.49 -2.28 17.89
N LEU A 303 27.35 -1.83 18.81
CA LEU A 303 27.40 -0.46 19.29
C LEU A 303 28.68 0.21 18.79
N MET A 304 28.56 1.38 18.16
CA MET A 304 29.66 2.12 17.54
C MET A 304 29.59 3.61 17.90
N SER A 305 30.75 4.26 18.07
CA SER A 305 30.85 5.72 18.17
C SER A 305 31.49 6.31 16.92
N LEU A 306 30.94 7.43 16.43
CA LEU A 306 31.45 8.20 15.29
C LEU A 306 32.55 9.19 15.68
N ASP A 307 32.91 9.31 16.95
CA ASP A 307 33.76 10.39 17.47
C ASP A 307 35.27 10.11 17.36
N SER A 308 35.69 9.11 16.59
CA SER A 308 37.11 8.76 16.48
C SER A 308 37.85 9.63 15.45
N THR A 309 39.04 10.07 15.83
CA THR A 309 40.00 10.81 15.00
C THR A 309 40.91 9.91 14.17
N GLY A 310 40.81 8.58 14.34
CA GLY A 310 41.61 7.60 13.61
C GLY A 310 40.98 7.16 12.28
N THR A 311 41.78 6.50 11.44
CA THR A 311 41.35 5.92 10.15
C THR A 311 40.20 4.92 10.30
N TYR A 312 40.14 4.22 11.43
CA TYR A 312 39.15 3.21 11.73
C TYR A 312 38.25 3.63 12.90
N LEU A 313 36.95 3.40 12.76
CA LEU A 313 35.99 3.42 13.86
C LEU A 313 35.86 2.01 14.42
N SER A 314 35.79 1.86 15.74
CA SER A 314 35.60 0.55 16.36
C SER A 314 34.16 0.35 16.81
N ALA A 315 33.65 -0.86 16.62
CA ALA A 315 32.36 -1.28 17.15
C ALA A 315 32.51 -2.54 18.00
N ILE A 316 31.74 -2.65 19.07
CA ILE A 316 31.61 -3.87 19.86
C ILE A 316 30.29 -4.54 19.47
N SER A 317 30.35 -5.82 19.13
CA SER A 317 29.20 -6.53 18.58
C SER A 317 28.94 -7.87 19.24
N ALA A 318 27.67 -8.19 19.48
CA ALA A 318 27.22 -9.53 19.78
C ALA A 318 26.83 -10.22 18.47
N SER A 319 27.53 -11.29 18.10
CA SER A 319 27.36 -12.04 16.86
C SER A 319 27.40 -13.55 17.11
N TRP A 320 27.24 -14.34 16.06
CA TRP A 320 27.36 -15.80 16.08
C TRP A 320 28.71 -16.24 15.52
N ASN A 321 29.21 -17.38 15.99
CA ASN A 321 30.42 -18.01 15.43
C ASN A 321 30.13 -18.90 14.20
N PHE A 322 28.86 -19.12 13.85
CA PHE A 322 28.41 -19.88 12.69
C PHE A 322 28.95 -21.32 12.60
N ASP A 323 29.14 -21.96 13.75
CA ASP A 323 29.47 -23.39 13.82
C ASP A 323 28.22 -24.28 13.66
N VAL A 324 28.41 -25.59 13.54
CA VAL A 324 27.30 -26.54 13.30
C VAL A 324 26.71 -27.05 14.60
N GLY A 325 25.38 -27.11 14.67
CA GLY A 325 24.64 -27.72 15.78
C GLY A 325 24.87 -27.02 17.12
N SER A 326 25.14 -27.80 18.18
CA SER A 326 25.35 -27.30 19.55
C SER A 326 26.61 -26.45 19.74
N ARG A 327 27.47 -26.36 18.71
CA ARG A 327 28.67 -25.52 18.70
C ARG A 327 28.41 -24.10 18.23
N ASN A 328 27.24 -23.84 17.63
CA ASN A 328 26.84 -22.49 17.26
C ASN A 328 26.57 -21.67 18.53
N ARG A 329 27.40 -20.66 18.77
CA ARG A 329 27.41 -19.89 20.02
C ARG A 329 27.46 -18.40 19.71
N ILE A 330 26.83 -17.64 20.60
CA ILE A 330 26.96 -16.18 20.62
C ILE A 330 28.36 -15.82 21.14
N ILE A 331 28.98 -14.84 20.50
CA ILE A 331 30.31 -14.30 20.79
C ILE A 331 30.24 -12.77 20.77
N GLY A 332 31.08 -12.13 21.58
CA GLY A 332 31.44 -10.73 21.43
C GLY A 332 32.57 -10.60 20.41
N ILE A 333 32.47 -9.63 19.51
CA ILE A 333 33.52 -9.33 18.53
C ILE A 333 33.76 -7.82 18.48
N ARG A 334 35.02 -7.42 18.39
CA ARG A 334 35.40 -6.07 17.96
C ARG A 334 35.48 -6.04 16.44
N GLU A 335 35.02 -4.94 15.88
CA GLU A 335 35.10 -4.65 14.46
C GLU A 335 35.76 -3.31 14.21
N ALA A 336 36.41 -3.20 13.06
CA ALA A 336 37.01 -1.97 12.57
C ALA A 336 36.33 -1.54 11.27
N TYR A 337 35.76 -0.35 11.27
CA TYR A 337 35.03 0.25 10.16
C TYR A 337 35.84 1.38 9.56
N GLN A 338 35.89 1.46 8.23
CA GLN A 338 36.49 2.57 7.50
C GLN A 338 35.53 3.02 6.42
N LYS A 339 35.26 4.33 6.37
CA LYS A 339 34.44 4.91 5.30
C LYS A 339 35.26 4.96 4.02
N LEU A 340 34.71 4.44 2.93
CA LEU A 340 35.36 4.42 1.62
C LEU A 340 34.86 5.57 0.72
N GLY A 341 33.61 5.97 0.86
CA GLY A 341 33.03 7.10 0.13
C GLY A 341 31.57 7.36 0.51
N ASP A 342 31.03 8.47 0.03
CA ASP A 342 29.70 8.96 0.44
C ASP A 342 28.55 8.38 -0.41
N SER A 343 28.83 7.87 -1.61
CA SER A 343 27.81 7.39 -2.55
C SER A 343 28.34 6.38 -3.57
N GLY A 344 27.43 5.76 -4.30
CA GLY A 344 27.67 4.80 -5.37
C GLY A 344 26.78 3.56 -5.23
N GLN A 345 26.90 2.64 -6.19
CA GLN A 345 26.10 1.42 -6.23
C GLN A 345 27.01 0.20 -6.08
N LEU A 346 26.63 -0.71 -5.18
CA LEU A 346 27.28 -2.00 -5.05
C LEU A 346 26.57 -3.06 -5.90
N GLU A 347 27.34 -3.77 -6.70
CA GLU A 347 26.86 -4.87 -7.54
C GLU A 347 27.61 -6.15 -7.19
N GLU A 348 26.88 -7.21 -6.85
CA GLU A 348 27.45 -8.54 -6.62
C GLU A 348 27.62 -9.27 -7.95
N ILE A 349 28.86 -9.61 -8.29
CA ILE A 349 29.19 -10.34 -9.51
C ILE A 349 29.09 -11.85 -9.22
N ILE A 350 28.06 -12.47 -9.78
CA ILE A 350 27.76 -13.89 -9.63
C ILE A 350 28.17 -14.70 -10.86
N ASN A 351 28.53 -15.97 -10.66
CA ASN A 351 28.75 -16.97 -11.72
C ASN A 351 29.79 -16.58 -12.80
N SER A 352 30.84 -15.85 -12.44
CA SER A 352 31.98 -15.58 -13.33
C SER A 352 33.11 -16.61 -13.14
N VAL A 353 33.95 -16.79 -14.17
CA VAL A 353 35.16 -17.64 -14.10
C VAL A 353 36.10 -17.16 -12.98
N GLU A 354 36.18 -15.84 -12.79
CA GLU A 354 37.00 -15.21 -11.75
C GLU A 354 36.50 -15.54 -10.34
N ASN A 355 35.19 -15.54 -10.12
CA ASN A 355 34.56 -15.92 -8.86
C ASN A 355 34.87 -17.39 -8.49
N ALA A 356 34.77 -18.30 -9.47
CA ALA A 356 35.10 -19.71 -9.29
C ALA A 356 36.60 -19.94 -9.02
N SER A 357 37.48 -19.17 -9.66
CA SER A 357 38.93 -19.27 -9.48
C SER A 357 39.40 -18.75 -8.12
N CYS A 358 38.89 -17.59 -7.67
CA CYS A 358 39.34 -16.97 -6.43
C CYS A 358 38.71 -17.57 -5.16
N GLN A 359 37.65 -18.38 -5.29
CA GLN A 359 36.80 -18.85 -4.18
C GLN A 359 36.35 -17.71 -3.26
N CYS A 360 35.95 -16.59 -3.87
CA CYS A 360 35.67 -15.35 -3.18
C CYS A 360 34.42 -14.68 -3.74
N LYS A 361 33.75 -13.87 -2.91
CA LYS A 361 32.66 -13.03 -3.40
C LYS A 361 33.22 -11.76 -3.99
N ILE A 362 32.84 -11.46 -5.23
CA ILE A 362 33.30 -10.27 -5.96
C ILE A 362 32.19 -9.23 -5.92
N ILE A 363 32.50 -8.06 -5.34
CA ILE A 363 31.60 -6.90 -5.35
C ILE A 363 32.24 -5.79 -6.17
N LYS A 364 31.51 -5.25 -7.14
CA LYS A 364 31.91 -4.06 -7.88
C LYS A 364 31.22 -2.84 -7.28
N TRP A 365 32.01 -1.82 -6.96
CA TRP A 365 31.50 -0.52 -6.53
C TRP A 365 31.57 0.45 -7.71
N HIS A 366 30.39 0.81 -8.21
CA HIS A 366 30.19 1.86 -9.20
C HIS A 366 30.14 3.20 -8.47
N ARG A 367 31.21 3.98 -8.59
CA ARG A 367 31.34 5.27 -7.91
C ARG A 367 30.61 6.35 -8.70
N SER A 368 30.25 7.43 -8.00
CA SER A 368 29.51 8.55 -8.59
C SER A 368 30.30 9.34 -9.65
N ASP A 369 31.61 9.14 -9.72
CA ASP A 369 32.51 9.68 -10.76
C ASP A 369 32.64 8.75 -11.98
N HIS A 370 31.77 7.74 -12.10
CA HIS A 370 31.83 6.68 -13.11
C HIS A 370 33.08 5.80 -13.07
N SER A 371 33.92 5.93 -12.04
CA SER A 371 35.00 4.97 -11.80
C SER A 371 34.45 3.71 -11.14
N GLU A 372 35.10 2.58 -11.41
CA GLU A 372 34.74 1.31 -10.82
C GLU A 372 35.86 0.81 -9.91
N ARG A 373 35.49 0.21 -8.78
CA ARG A 373 36.44 -0.49 -7.90
C ARG A 373 35.91 -1.86 -7.54
N THR A 374 36.73 -2.88 -7.74
CA THR A 374 36.39 -4.27 -7.45
C THR A 374 36.96 -4.69 -6.09
N TYR A 375 36.13 -5.33 -5.28
CA TYR A 375 36.48 -5.90 -3.99
C TYR A 375 36.32 -7.42 -4.00
N PHE A 376 37.36 -8.12 -3.56
CA PHE A 376 37.38 -9.57 -3.42
C PHE A 376 37.21 -9.94 -1.95
N LEU A 377 36.00 -10.33 -1.57
CA LEU A 377 35.64 -10.66 -0.20
C LEU A 377 35.95 -12.13 0.08
N LYS A 378 37.01 -12.37 0.86
CA LYS A 378 37.44 -13.69 1.32
C LYS A 378 38.09 -13.61 2.69
N ASN A 379 38.26 -14.76 3.33
CA ASN A 379 39.08 -14.88 4.54
C ASN A 379 40.54 -14.67 4.16
N LEU A 380 41.21 -13.76 4.86
CA LEU A 380 42.64 -13.49 4.73
C LEU A 380 43.35 -13.82 6.04
N SER A 381 44.65 -14.08 5.99
CA SER A 381 45.47 -14.07 7.20
C SER A 381 45.58 -12.64 7.70
N LEU A 382 45.53 -12.47 9.01
CA LEU A 382 45.60 -11.18 9.67
C LEU A 382 46.93 -10.47 9.34
N GLU A 383 48.03 -11.24 9.30
CA GLU A 383 49.38 -10.79 8.97
C GLU A 383 49.51 -10.27 7.53
N ALA A 384 48.66 -10.75 6.60
CA ALA A 384 48.67 -10.34 5.21
C ALA A 384 48.12 -8.91 4.97
N LEU A 385 47.49 -8.29 5.97
CA LEU A 385 46.92 -6.94 5.82
C LEU A 385 47.96 -5.82 5.87
N HIS A 386 49.15 -6.06 6.42
CA HIS A 386 50.25 -5.08 6.55
C HIS A 386 49.85 -3.70 7.12
N ASP A 387 48.74 -3.60 7.86
CA ASP A 387 48.23 -2.37 8.47
C ASP A 387 48.33 -2.48 10.00
N SER A 388 49.34 -1.83 10.57
CA SER A 388 49.61 -1.88 12.01
C SER A 388 48.47 -1.31 12.86
N SER A 389 47.72 -0.33 12.35
CA SER A 389 46.60 0.26 13.08
C SER A 389 45.41 -0.69 13.14
N LEU A 390 45.16 -1.42 12.05
CA LEU A 390 44.11 -2.42 11.99
C LEU A 390 44.46 -3.67 12.82
N LEU A 391 45.73 -4.09 12.81
CA LEU A 391 46.23 -5.21 13.61
C LEU A 391 46.04 -5.00 15.12
N GLN A 392 46.15 -3.75 15.60
CA GLN A 392 45.90 -3.42 17.01
C GLN A 392 44.42 -3.49 17.40
N LEU A 393 43.53 -3.31 16.43
CA LEU A 393 42.09 -3.37 16.66
C LEU A 393 41.56 -4.80 16.55
N ILE A 394 42.06 -5.56 15.57
CA ILE A 394 41.60 -6.90 15.24
C ILE A 394 42.73 -7.90 15.51
N ASP A 395 42.69 -8.53 16.68
CA ASP A 395 43.65 -9.56 17.12
C ASP A 395 42.91 -10.74 17.78
N GLU A 396 43.64 -11.70 18.35
CA GLU A 396 43.05 -12.83 19.08
C GLU A 396 42.19 -12.40 20.30
N LYS A 397 42.42 -11.19 20.83
CA LYS A 397 41.68 -10.62 21.97
C LYS A 397 40.44 -9.85 21.55
N SER A 398 40.27 -9.62 20.24
CA SER A 398 39.07 -8.99 19.66
C SER A 398 37.82 -9.87 19.76
N ILE A 399 37.95 -11.13 20.17
CA ILE A 399 36.87 -12.12 20.22
C ILE A 399 36.66 -12.58 21.66
N LEU A 400 35.44 -12.40 22.16
CA LEU A 400 35.04 -12.80 23.51
C LEU A 400 33.98 -13.88 23.43
N SER A 401 34.14 -14.94 24.23
CA SER A 401 33.08 -15.94 24.39
C SER A 401 31.95 -15.37 25.26
N LYS A 402 30.69 -15.66 24.92
CA LYS A 402 29.53 -15.25 25.76
C LYS A 402 29.70 -15.69 27.22
N ASN A 403 30.16 -16.92 27.41
CA ASN A 403 30.53 -17.43 28.73
C ASN A 403 32.04 -17.26 28.86
N PRO A 404 32.52 -16.40 29.76
CA PRO A 404 33.96 -16.25 29.99
C PRO A 404 34.54 -17.58 30.48
N ALA A 405 35.78 -17.88 30.10
CA ALA A 405 36.50 -19.00 30.69
C ALA A 405 36.77 -18.73 32.17
N ASP A 406 36.95 -19.77 32.98
CA ASP A 406 37.10 -19.72 34.46
C ASP A 406 38.28 -18.85 34.98
N LYS A 407 38.99 -18.14 34.11
CA LYS A 407 40.17 -17.31 34.41
C LYS A 407 40.20 -15.97 33.67
N LEU A 408 39.05 -15.44 33.22
CA LEU A 408 39.01 -14.08 32.65
C LEU A 408 39.31 -13.05 33.76
N ILE A 409 40.54 -12.54 33.78
CA ILE A 409 40.96 -11.46 34.67
C ILE A 409 40.74 -10.14 33.91
N ILE A 410 39.82 -9.30 34.39
CA ILE A 410 39.77 -7.90 33.95
C ILE A 410 40.95 -7.22 34.62
N GLU A 411 42.02 -6.97 33.87
CA GLU A 411 43.18 -6.26 34.38
C GLU A 411 42.76 -4.87 34.85
N LYS A 412 43.05 -4.55 36.11
CA LYS A 412 42.87 -3.20 36.64
C LYS A 412 43.80 -2.30 35.84
N THR A 413 43.24 -1.39 35.03
CA THR A 413 44.03 -0.35 34.36
C THR A 413 44.93 0.30 35.41
N PRO A 414 46.25 0.36 35.21
CA PRO A 414 47.11 1.06 36.16
C PRO A 414 46.55 2.46 36.32
N SER A 415 46.14 2.78 37.55
CA SER A 415 45.61 4.09 37.89
C SER A 415 46.60 5.12 37.36
N LEU A 416 46.12 5.96 36.43
CA LEU A 416 46.82 7.17 36.01
C LEU A 416 47.40 7.80 37.28
N LYS A 417 48.73 7.81 37.39
CA LYS A 417 49.41 8.48 38.50
C LYS A 417 48.88 9.91 38.49
N LYS A 418 48.13 10.28 39.52
CA LYS A 418 47.81 11.68 39.77
C LYS A 418 49.12 12.38 40.14
N GLY A 419 49.52 13.35 39.33
CA GLY A 419 50.63 14.28 39.59
C GLY A 419 51.89 13.93 38.80
N GLU A 420 52.27 14.77 37.84
CA GLU A 420 52.93 16.07 38.05
C GLU A 420 52.46 17.09 37.01
#